data_AF-A4WI17-F1
#
_entry.id   AF-A4WI17-F1
#
_cell.length_a   1.000
_cell.length_b   1.000
_cell.length_c   1.000
_cell.angle_alpha   90.00
_cell.angle_beta   90.00
_cell.angle_gamma   90.00
#
_symmetry.space_group_name_H-M   'P 1'
#
loop_
_entity.id
_entity.type
_entity.pdbx_description
1 polymer ?
#
loop_
_entity_poly.entity_id
_entity_poly.type
_entity_poly.pdbx_seq_one_letter_code
_entity_poly.pdbx_strand_id
1 'polypeptide(L)'
;MAEKFDKYYEYFVKRRGRKVRERRINLGFVSIDLRGGRVDIFPLFKSRSTEGVAVVDGESVKLVGRGAEVLKGKHVVVKNARLHLVEGERVELFNANVGKVIGRYVAATNCKVEEIEAEEVVMINAKAEKVAASRGRFTNCVIEKLVYQEHYESVNTVIHRVEKATTLKPP
;
A
#
# COMPACT_ATOMS: atom_id res chain seq x y z
N MET A 1 -27.60 33.43 -50.22
CA MET A 1 -26.21 32.91 -50.28
C MET A 1 -25.65 32.62 -48.87
N ALA A 2 -26.46 32.11 -47.94
CA ALA A 2 -26.03 31.81 -46.56
C ALA A 2 -26.22 30.33 -46.16
N GLU A 3 -26.83 29.50 -47.00
CA GLU A 3 -27.17 28.10 -46.64
C GLU A 3 -26.03 27.09 -46.86
N LYS A 4 -24.89 27.52 -47.41
CA LYS A 4 -23.74 26.61 -47.66
C LYS A 4 -22.73 26.55 -46.51
N PHE A 5 -22.81 27.43 -45.51
CA PHE A 5 -21.88 27.41 -44.37
C PHE A 5 -22.36 26.56 -43.18
N ASP A 6 -23.67 26.32 -43.03
CA ASP A 6 -24.18 25.55 -41.89
C ASP A 6 -23.91 24.04 -41.98
N LYS A 7 -23.71 23.49 -43.19
CA LYS A 7 -23.39 22.06 -43.35
C LYS A 7 -21.97 21.68 -42.92
N TYR A 8 -21.05 22.63 -42.78
CA TYR A 8 -19.68 22.33 -42.33
C TYR A 8 -19.57 22.24 -40.80
N TYR A 9 -20.46 22.89 -40.05
CA TYR A 9 -20.44 22.84 -38.58
C TYR A 9 -21.11 21.58 -38.01
N GLU A 10 -22.10 20.99 -38.68
CA GLU A 10 -22.70 19.72 -38.23
C GLU A 10 -21.75 18.52 -38.32
N TYR A 11 -20.78 18.53 -39.24
CA TYR A 11 -19.84 17.41 -39.41
C TYR A 11 -18.80 17.34 -38.29
N PHE A 12 -18.41 18.49 -37.71
CA PHE A 12 -17.45 18.54 -36.61
C PHE A 12 -18.10 18.51 -35.22
N VAL A 13 -19.35 18.95 -35.07
CA VAL A 13 -20.05 18.90 -33.78
C VAL A 13 -20.55 17.48 -33.46
N LYS A 14 -20.89 16.65 -34.46
CA LYS A 14 -21.28 15.23 -34.25
C LYS A 14 -20.11 14.28 -33.92
N ARG A 15 -18.85 14.75 -33.94
CA ARG A 15 -17.66 13.98 -33.47
C ARG A 15 -17.18 14.37 -32.07
N ARG A 16 -17.86 15.28 -31.36
CA ARG A 16 -17.61 15.57 -29.93
C ARG A 16 -18.25 14.56 -28.96
N GLY A 17 -18.56 13.35 -29.43
CA GLY A 17 -19.01 12.22 -28.62
C GLY A 17 -17.92 11.18 -28.31
N ARG A 18 -16.66 11.40 -28.71
CA ARG A 18 -15.57 10.56 -28.21
C ARG A 18 -15.23 11.03 -26.81
N LYS A 19 -15.88 10.40 -25.81
CA LYS A 19 -15.34 10.25 -24.45
C LYS A 19 -13.83 10.21 -24.57
N VAL A 20 -13.16 11.22 -24.00
CA VAL A 20 -11.70 11.22 -23.84
C VAL A 20 -11.40 9.87 -23.21
N ARG A 21 -10.91 8.93 -24.03
CA ARG A 21 -10.61 7.59 -23.57
C ARG A 21 -9.57 7.79 -22.50
N GLU A 22 -9.96 7.49 -21.26
CA GLU A 22 -9.08 7.39 -20.12
C GLU A 22 -7.79 6.73 -20.61
N ARG A 23 -6.66 7.43 -20.49
CA ARG A 23 -5.36 6.88 -20.87
C ARG A 23 -4.95 5.87 -19.81
N ARG A 24 -5.66 4.75 -19.77
CA ARG A 24 -5.31 3.56 -19.01
C ARG A 24 -4.32 2.77 -19.84
N ILE A 25 -3.11 2.64 -19.34
CA ILE A 25 -2.17 1.68 -19.89
C ILE A 25 -2.53 0.34 -19.23
N ASN A 26 -3.19 -0.53 -20.00
CA ASN A 26 -3.50 -1.89 -19.59
C ASN A 26 -2.38 -2.79 -20.10
N LEU A 27 -1.44 -3.15 -19.22
CA LEU A 27 -0.34 -4.07 -19.54
C LEU A 27 -0.72 -5.53 -19.25
N GLY A 28 -2.01 -5.89 -19.29
CA GLY A 28 -2.50 -7.25 -19.05
C GLY A 28 -2.51 -7.71 -17.59
N PHE A 29 -1.59 -7.23 -16.74
CA PHE A 29 -1.50 -7.54 -15.30
C PHE A 29 -1.39 -6.29 -14.39
N VAL A 30 -1.11 -5.13 -14.98
CA VAL A 30 -1.08 -3.82 -14.31
C VAL A 30 -1.99 -2.86 -15.09
N SER A 31 -2.84 -2.13 -14.37
CA SER A 31 -3.54 -0.95 -14.90
C SER A 31 -2.97 0.31 -14.26
N ILE A 32 -2.44 1.20 -15.09
CA ILE A 32 -1.91 2.51 -14.68
C ILE A 32 -2.91 3.58 -15.13
N ASP A 33 -3.48 4.33 -14.19
CA ASP A 33 -4.38 5.44 -14.49
C ASP A 33 -3.62 6.78 -14.46
N LEU A 34 -3.33 7.33 -15.64
CA LEU A 34 -2.41 8.47 -15.83
C LEU A 34 -2.97 9.84 -15.41
N ARG A 35 -4.20 9.91 -14.89
CA ARG A 35 -4.82 11.17 -14.43
C ARG A 35 -4.78 11.35 -12.90
N GLY A 36 -4.44 10.30 -12.14
CA GLY A 36 -4.53 10.32 -10.68
C GLY A 36 -3.48 9.47 -9.96
N GLY A 37 -2.37 9.09 -10.62
CA GLY A 37 -1.23 8.43 -9.99
C GLY A 37 -1.53 7.05 -9.37
N ARG A 38 -2.64 6.41 -9.77
CA ARG A 38 -3.12 5.16 -9.18
C ARG A 38 -2.67 3.97 -10.02
N VAL A 39 -2.04 3.01 -9.35
CA VAL A 39 -1.60 1.74 -9.94
C VAL A 39 -2.35 0.61 -9.24
N ASP A 40 -3.19 -0.10 -9.99
CA ASP A 40 -3.90 -1.29 -9.52
C ASP A 40 -3.32 -2.54 -10.25
N ILE A 41 -2.94 -3.58 -9.50
CA ILE A 41 -2.35 -4.82 -10.01
C ILE A 41 -3.35 -5.97 -9.77
N PHE A 42 -3.75 -6.69 -10.83
CA PHE A 42 -4.72 -7.80 -10.76
C PHE A 42 -4.18 -9.06 -11.49
N PRO A 43 -4.21 -10.25 -10.86
CA PRO A 43 -3.74 -11.49 -11.50
C PRO A 43 -4.86 -12.19 -12.29
N LEU A 44 -4.65 -12.49 -13.59
CA LEU A 44 -5.63 -13.19 -14.43
C LEU A 44 -5.29 -14.66 -14.78
N PHE A 45 -4.10 -15.20 -14.52
CA PHE A 45 -3.79 -16.60 -14.90
C PHE A 45 -2.97 -17.40 -13.89
N LYS A 46 -3.40 -18.65 -13.66
CA LYS A 46 -2.62 -19.73 -13.02
C LYS A 46 -1.50 -20.17 -13.97
N SER A 47 -0.33 -19.52 -13.94
CA SER A 47 0.90 -20.13 -14.47
C SER A 47 2.16 -19.38 -14.02
N ARG A 48 3.17 -20.18 -13.66
CA ARG A 48 4.63 -19.94 -13.51
C ARG A 48 5.13 -18.57 -13.02
N SER A 49 5.82 -18.62 -11.88
CA SER A 49 6.89 -17.71 -11.42
C SER A 49 6.96 -16.35 -12.12
N THR A 50 6.26 -15.37 -11.57
CA THR A 50 6.52 -13.95 -11.83
C THR A 50 7.19 -13.38 -10.58
N GLU A 51 8.47 -13.73 -10.40
CA GLU A 51 9.46 -12.75 -9.93
C GLU A 51 9.42 -11.61 -10.97
N GLY A 52 9.22 -10.36 -10.56
CA GLY A 52 9.29 -9.25 -11.52
C GLY A 52 8.25 -8.15 -11.40
N VAL A 53 7.85 -7.77 -10.19
CA VAL A 53 7.52 -6.36 -9.94
C VAL A 53 8.48 -5.89 -8.85
N ALA A 54 9.63 -5.38 -9.30
CA ALA A 54 10.77 -5.03 -8.44
C ALA A 54 10.47 -3.84 -7.51
N VAL A 55 9.78 -2.82 -8.03
CA VAL A 55 9.39 -1.63 -7.26
C VAL A 55 8.08 -1.10 -7.82
N VAL A 56 7.07 -0.94 -6.96
CA VAL A 56 5.86 -0.15 -7.29
C VAL A 56 5.97 1.17 -6.57
N ASP A 57 6.01 2.27 -7.33
CA ASP A 57 6.00 3.64 -6.81
C ASP A 57 4.74 4.36 -7.31
N GLY A 58 4.00 4.99 -6.40
CA GLY A 58 2.76 5.69 -6.72
C GLY A 58 2.14 6.41 -5.52
N GLU A 59 1.26 7.39 -5.78
CA GLU A 59 0.59 8.12 -4.69
C GLU A 59 -0.40 7.25 -3.90
N SER A 60 -1.00 6.26 -4.56
CA SER A 60 -1.85 5.26 -3.93
C SER A 60 -1.61 3.90 -4.58
N VAL A 61 -0.99 3.00 -3.82
CA VAL A 61 -0.64 1.65 -4.26
C VAL A 61 -1.54 0.66 -3.55
N LYS A 62 -2.36 -0.05 -4.32
CA LYS A 62 -3.18 -1.14 -3.80
C LYS A 62 -2.72 -2.46 -4.40
N LEU A 63 -2.19 -3.32 -3.55
CA LEU A 63 -1.74 -4.65 -3.93
C LEU A 63 -2.70 -5.71 -3.38
N VAL A 64 -3.32 -6.48 -4.28
CA VAL A 64 -4.23 -7.59 -3.93
C VAL A 64 -3.71 -8.85 -4.60
N GLY A 65 -3.21 -9.82 -3.81
CA GLY A 65 -2.71 -11.09 -4.32
C GLY A 65 -1.19 -11.24 -4.26
N ARG A 66 -0.57 -11.85 -5.28
CA ARG A 66 0.84 -12.29 -5.21
C ARG A 66 1.83 -11.12 -5.07
N GLY A 67 2.91 -11.42 -4.35
CA GLY A 67 3.88 -10.48 -3.80
C GLY A 67 4.64 -9.62 -4.81
N ALA A 68 5.04 -8.44 -4.34
CA ALA A 68 6.08 -7.58 -4.88
C ALA A 68 7.32 -7.65 -3.97
N GLU A 69 8.49 -7.28 -4.47
CA GLU A 69 9.68 -7.17 -3.60
C GLU A 69 9.59 -5.92 -2.74
N VAL A 70 9.32 -4.77 -3.37
CA VAL A 70 9.26 -3.46 -2.71
C VAL A 70 8.01 -2.69 -3.14
N LEU A 71 7.27 -2.17 -2.17
CA LEU A 71 6.19 -1.20 -2.40
C LEU A 71 6.57 0.14 -1.77
N LYS A 72 6.50 1.21 -2.56
CA LYS A 72 6.67 2.59 -2.11
C LYS A 72 5.45 3.41 -2.51
N GLY A 73 4.95 4.24 -1.60
CA GLY A 73 3.88 5.17 -1.94
C GLY A 73 3.36 5.96 -0.77
N LYS A 74 2.60 7.04 -1.02
CA LYS A 74 2.00 7.82 0.08
C LYS A 74 0.94 7.00 0.83
N HIS A 75 0.11 6.27 0.08
CA HIS A 75 -0.89 5.37 0.63
C HIS A 75 -0.72 3.97 0.07
N VAL A 76 -0.37 3.00 0.93
CA VAL A 76 -0.14 1.61 0.53
C VAL A 76 -1.15 0.71 1.22
N VAL A 77 -1.92 -0.06 0.45
CA VAL A 77 -2.86 -1.05 0.96
C VAL A 77 -2.49 -2.41 0.39
N VAL A 78 -2.15 -3.35 1.27
CA VAL A 78 -1.72 -4.70 0.90
C VAL A 78 -2.71 -5.73 1.45
N LYS A 79 -3.19 -6.62 0.58
CA LYS A 79 -4.10 -7.70 0.97
C LYS A 79 -3.63 -9.05 0.44
N ASN A 80 -3.57 -10.05 1.32
CA ASN A 80 -3.25 -11.45 0.99
C ASN A 80 -1.93 -11.61 0.20
N ALA A 81 -0.89 -10.87 0.60
CA ALA A 81 0.38 -10.80 -0.12
C ALA A 81 1.58 -11.13 0.75
N ARG A 82 2.72 -11.42 0.11
CA ARG A 82 4.03 -11.55 0.75
C ARG A 82 4.97 -10.51 0.16
N LEU A 83 5.63 -9.72 1.00
CA LEU A 83 6.49 -8.61 0.56
C LEU A 83 7.78 -8.60 1.36
N HIS A 84 8.88 -8.14 0.77
CA HIS A 84 10.12 -7.94 1.53
C HIS A 84 10.12 -6.59 2.23
N LEU A 85 9.77 -5.51 1.53
CA LEU A 85 9.79 -4.16 2.05
C LEU A 85 8.54 -3.37 1.64
N VAL A 86 7.96 -2.65 2.60
CA VAL A 86 6.86 -1.71 2.36
C VAL A 86 7.20 -0.37 2.98
N GLU A 87 7.24 0.67 2.17
CA GLU A 87 7.48 2.05 2.59
C GLU A 87 6.28 2.92 2.22
N GLY A 88 5.78 3.71 3.18
CA GLY A 88 4.77 4.71 2.85
C GLY A 88 4.30 5.57 4.00
N GLU A 89 3.63 6.68 3.71
CA GLU A 89 3.11 7.55 4.77
C GLU A 89 1.98 6.86 5.54
N ARG A 90 1.06 6.18 4.84
CA ARG A 90 0.04 5.32 5.43
C ARG A 90 0.08 3.92 4.83
N VAL A 91 0.33 2.91 5.66
CA VAL A 91 0.43 1.52 5.25
C VAL A 91 -0.65 0.70 5.95
N GLU A 92 -1.51 0.05 5.17
CA GLU A 92 -2.53 -0.87 5.66
C GLU A 92 -2.28 -2.29 5.16
N LEU A 93 -2.10 -3.24 6.07
CA LEU A 93 -1.80 -4.63 5.79
C LEU A 93 -2.94 -5.53 6.30
N PHE A 94 -3.43 -6.41 5.43
CA PHE A 94 -4.45 -7.40 5.77
C PHE A 94 -4.04 -8.79 5.28
N ASN A 95 -3.97 -9.75 6.21
CA ASN A 95 -3.56 -11.14 5.92
C ASN A 95 -2.24 -11.19 5.11
N ALA A 96 -1.27 -10.34 5.45
CA ALA A 96 -0.02 -10.22 4.72
C ALA A 96 1.16 -10.73 5.55
N ASN A 97 2.21 -11.19 4.87
CA ASN A 97 3.50 -11.47 5.47
C ASN A 97 4.54 -10.50 4.92
N VAL A 98 5.15 -9.68 5.78
CA VAL A 98 6.08 -8.63 5.34
C VAL A 98 7.38 -8.74 6.12
N GLY A 99 8.52 -8.62 5.44
CA GLY A 99 9.82 -8.51 6.11
C GLY A 99 9.89 -7.22 6.92
N LYS A 100 10.05 -6.09 6.23
CA LYS A 100 10.17 -4.76 6.86
C LYS A 100 9.07 -3.79 6.41
N VAL A 101 8.50 -3.05 7.36
CA VAL A 101 7.52 -2.00 7.10
C VAL A 101 8.03 -0.69 7.68
N ILE A 102 8.14 0.33 6.84
CA ILE A 102 8.53 1.68 7.24
C ILE A 102 7.39 2.62 6.88
N GLY A 103 6.94 3.44 7.82
CA GLY A 103 5.94 4.44 7.49
C GLY A 103 5.59 5.40 8.59
N ARG A 104 4.68 6.33 8.32
CA ARG A 104 4.21 7.24 9.38
C ARG A 104 3.10 6.60 10.19
N TYR A 105 2.11 6.03 9.51
CA TYR A 105 1.00 5.30 10.09
C TYR A 105 0.96 3.88 9.53
N VAL A 106 1.04 2.88 10.39
CA VAL A 106 1.01 1.47 10.00
C VAL A 106 -0.14 0.76 10.70
N ALA A 107 -1.05 0.18 9.93
CA ALA A 107 -2.13 -0.67 10.41
C ALA A 107 -1.92 -2.10 9.89
N ALA A 108 -1.83 -3.09 10.78
CA ALA A 108 -1.63 -4.50 10.41
C ALA A 108 -2.67 -5.41 11.07
N THR A 109 -3.50 -6.08 10.26
CA THR A 109 -4.55 -6.99 10.73
C THR A 109 -4.31 -8.40 10.23
N ASN A 110 -4.26 -9.39 11.14
CA ASN A 110 -3.97 -10.79 10.81
C ASN A 110 -2.67 -10.98 10.01
N CYS A 111 -1.63 -10.21 10.35
CA CYS A 111 -0.37 -10.20 9.60
C CYS A 111 0.79 -10.82 10.40
N LYS A 112 1.81 -11.29 9.68
CA LYS A 112 3.13 -11.57 10.26
C LYS A 112 4.12 -10.56 9.70
N VAL A 113 4.86 -9.87 10.56
CA VAL A 113 5.86 -8.87 10.15
C VAL A 113 7.17 -9.17 10.87
N GLU A 114 8.33 -9.00 10.25
CA GLU A 114 9.60 -9.14 10.97
C GLU A 114 9.91 -7.83 11.70
N GLU A 115 9.99 -6.72 10.98
CA GLU A 115 10.32 -5.40 11.53
C GLU A 115 9.30 -4.31 11.10
N ILE A 116 8.85 -3.51 12.06
CA ILE A 116 8.01 -2.32 11.84
C ILE A 116 8.72 -1.09 12.41
N GLU A 117 8.87 -0.05 11.60
CA GLU A 117 9.39 1.26 12.00
C GLU A 117 8.37 2.34 11.60
N ALA A 118 7.70 2.96 12.58
CA ALA A 118 6.73 4.01 12.29
C ALA A 118 6.52 5.04 13.41
N GLU A 119 5.79 6.12 13.13
CA GLU A 119 5.33 7.04 14.19
C GLU A 119 4.15 6.42 14.95
N GLU A 120 3.13 5.95 14.24
CA GLU A 120 1.95 5.32 14.83
C GLU A 120 1.73 3.90 14.27
N VAL A 121 1.63 2.92 15.17
CA VAL A 121 1.41 1.51 14.81
C VAL A 121 0.13 0.99 15.45
N VAL A 122 -0.73 0.39 14.64
CA VAL A 122 -1.92 -0.34 15.09
C VAL A 122 -1.83 -1.78 14.59
N MET A 123 -1.84 -2.74 15.51
CA MET A 123 -1.84 -4.15 15.17
C MET A 123 -3.00 -4.90 15.81
N ILE A 124 -3.63 -5.78 15.04
CA ILE A 124 -4.73 -6.63 15.50
C ILE A 124 -4.49 -8.06 15.02
N ASN A 125 -4.49 -9.03 15.93
CA ASN A 125 -4.27 -10.45 15.62
C ASN A 125 -2.98 -10.71 14.83
N ALA A 126 -1.91 -9.96 15.10
CA ALA A 126 -0.69 -9.97 14.30
C ALA A 126 0.54 -10.39 15.12
N LYS A 127 1.59 -10.82 14.42
CA LYS A 127 2.88 -11.19 15.03
C LYS A 127 3.99 -10.32 14.48
N ALA A 128 4.86 -9.80 15.36
CA ALA A 128 6.04 -9.02 14.99
C ALA A 128 7.30 -9.44 15.77
N GLU A 129 8.46 -9.44 15.12
CA GLU A 129 9.73 -9.66 15.83
C GLU A 129 10.24 -8.35 16.45
N LYS A 130 10.19 -7.25 15.70
CA LYS A 130 10.58 -5.94 16.20
C LYS A 130 9.58 -4.86 15.77
N VAL A 131 9.15 -4.05 16.73
CA VAL A 131 8.28 -2.90 16.48
C VAL A 131 8.94 -1.67 17.10
N ALA A 132 9.29 -0.70 16.29
CA ALA A 132 9.76 0.61 16.70
C ALA A 132 8.67 1.64 16.36
N ALA A 133 8.02 2.20 17.38
CA ALA A 133 6.87 3.10 17.20
C ALA A 133 6.92 4.29 18.15
N SER A 134 6.56 5.50 17.73
CA SER A 134 6.36 6.58 18.72
C SER A 134 5.13 6.29 19.59
N ARG A 135 4.05 5.81 18.96
CA ARG A 135 2.77 5.40 19.57
C ARG A 135 2.32 4.05 19.04
N GLY A 136 1.87 3.16 19.91
CA GLY A 136 1.44 1.81 19.53
C GLY A 136 0.10 1.39 20.13
N ARG A 137 -0.75 0.73 19.34
CA ARG A 137 -1.94 0.00 19.83
C ARG A 137 -1.87 -1.44 19.36
N PHE A 138 -1.89 -2.39 20.29
CA PHE A 138 -1.69 -3.80 19.99
C PHE A 138 -2.78 -4.67 20.63
N THR A 139 -3.61 -5.30 19.82
CA THR A 139 -4.71 -6.16 20.29
C THR A 139 -4.50 -7.59 19.82
N ASN A 140 -4.46 -8.56 20.74
CA ASN A 140 -4.28 -9.98 20.43
C ASN A 140 -3.02 -10.24 19.59
N CYS A 141 -1.91 -9.58 19.92
CA CYS A 141 -0.66 -9.66 19.16
C CYS A 141 0.43 -10.43 19.92
N VAL A 142 1.47 -10.85 19.20
CA VAL A 142 2.72 -11.35 19.80
C VAL A 142 3.87 -10.51 19.25
N ILE A 143 4.64 -9.88 20.14
CA ILE A 143 5.74 -8.99 19.80
C ILE A 143 7.00 -9.44 20.54
N GLU A 144 8.08 -9.78 19.84
CA GLU A 144 9.33 -10.17 20.50
C GLU A 144 10.03 -8.95 21.13
N LYS A 145 10.14 -7.85 20.39
CA LYS A 145 10.76 -6.61 20.87
C LYS A 145 9.95 -5.37 20.48
N LEU A 146 9.47 -4.63 21.47
CA LEU A 146 8.83 -3.32 21.31
C LEU A 146 9.77 -2.21 21.75
N VAL A 147 10.03 -1.25 20.86
CA VAL A 147 10.73 0.00 21.14
C VAL A 147 9.72 1.14 20.97
N TYR A 148 9.42 1.88 22.04
CA TYR A 148 8.44 2.97 21.99
C TYR A 148 8.98 4.30 22.52
N GLN A 149 8.46 5.44 22.05
CA GLN A 149 8.86 6.76 22.59
C GLN A 149 7.85 7.35 23.56
N GLU A 150 6.61 7.54 23.11
CA GLU A 150 5.61 8.29 23.86
C GLU A 150 4.77 7.34 24.71
N HIS A 151 3.97 6.49 24.08
CA HIS A 151 3.07 5.57 24.77
C HIS A 151 2.73 4.34 23.93
N TYR A 152 2.28 3.28 24.58
CA TYR A 152 1.63 2.16 23.89
C TYR A 152 0.45 1.63 24.71
N GLU A 153 -0.53 1.05 24.02
CA GLU A 153 -1.65 0.33 24.60
C GLU A 153 -1.63 -1.12 24.11
N SER A 154 -1.85 -2.07 25.01
CA SER A 154 -1.85 -3.49 24.68
C SER A 154 -3.02 -4.20 25.33
N VAL A 155 -3.80 -4.95 24.55
CA VAL A 155 -4.94 -5.75 25.02
C VAL A 155 -4.77 -7.19 24.56
N ASN A 156 -4.71 -8.14 25.50
CA ASN A 156 -4.49 -9.56 25.20
C ASN A 156 -3.24 -9.81 24.32
N THR A 157 -2.19 -9.01 24.51
CA THR A 157 -0.98 -9.04 23.68
C THR A 157 0.20 -9.50 24.51
N VAL A 158 1.03 -10.39 23.97
CA VAL A 158 2.27 -10.84 24.59
C VAL A 158 3.43 -10.04 24.02
N ILE A 159 4.20 -9.38 24.89
CA ILE A 159 5.39 -8.63 24.50
C ILE A 159 6.58 -9.17 25.30
N HIS A 160 7.59 -9.74 24.62
CA HIS A 160 8.71 -10.40 25.29
C HIS A 160 9.73 -9.39 25.83
N ARG A 161 10.05 -8.33 25.09
CA ARG A 161 10.97 -7.26 25.51
C ARG A 161 10.41 -5.89 25.16
N VAL A 162 10.54 -4.95 26.10
CA VAL A 162 10.06 -3.58 25.96
C VAL A 162 11.20 -2.62 26.27
N GLU A 163 11.46 -1.67 25.36
CA GLU A 163 12.47 -0.62 25.50
C GLU A 163 11.83 0.73 25.21
N LYS A 164 12.14 1.73 26.04
CA LYS A 164 11.72 3.11 25.79
C LYS A 164 12.84 3.86 25.07
N ALA A 165 12.59 4.33 23.87
CA ALA A 165 13.51 5.18 23.12
C ALA A 165 13.34 6.64 23.52
N THR A 166 14.45 7.32 23.84
CA THR A 166 14.50 8.79 24.00
C THR A 166 14.54 9.50 22.64
N THR A 167 15.04 8.85 21.60
CA THR A 167 15.04 9.32 20.20
C THR A 167 14.83 8.13 19.26
N LEU A 168 13.73 8.11 18.51
CA LEU A 168 13.58 7.31 17.31
C LEU A 168 14.08 8.16 16.15
N LYS A 169 14.82 7.50 15.26
CA LYS A 169 15.18 8.11 13.99
C LYS A 169 13.87 8.25 13.20
N PRO A 170 13.52 9.45 12.70
CA PRO A 170 12.34 9.58 11.85
C PRO A 170 12.50 8.69 10.62
N PRO A 171 11.41 8.07 10.12
CA PRO A 171 11.42 7.35 8.85
C PRO A 171 11.74 8.28 7.67
#